data_AF-A0A068NUT4-F1
#
_entry.id   AF-A0A068NUT4-F1
#
_cell.length_a   1.000
_cell.length_b   1.000
_cell.length_c   1.000
_cell.angle_alpha   90.00
_cell.angle_beta   90.00
_cell.angle_gamma   90.00
#
_symmetry.space_group_name_H-M   'P 1'
#
loop_
_entity.id
_entity.type
_entity.pdbx_description
1 polymer ?
#
loop_
_entity_poly.entity_id
_entity_poly.type
_entity_poly.pdbx_seq_one_letter_code
_entity_poly.pdbx_strand_id
1 'polypeptide(L)' 'MPGQPIDEAIGDLLKSLNKGQYLLLCSAIQQLGGELRIDPAAFSRMLVAENPKMSVSASDGPIVLRLVG' A
#
# COMPACT_ATOMS: atom_id res chain seq x y z
N MET A 1 -8.65 -7.06 11.45
CA MET A 1 -9.30 -7.81 12.56
C MET A 1 -9.62 -6.84 13.69
N PRO A 2 -10.79 -6.89 14.34
CA PRO A 2 -11.11 -5.95 15.40
C PRO A 2 -10.13 -6.14 16.58
N GLY A 3 -9.35 -5.09 16.89
CA GLY A 3 -8.44 -5.05 18.04
C GLY A 3 -6.94 -5.31 17.75
N GLN A 4 -6.55 -5.61 16.51
CA GLN A 4 -5.13 -5.77 16.18
C GLN A 4 -4.42 -4.39 16.07
N PRO A 5 -3.23 -4.21 16.68
CA PRO A 5 -2.39 -3.04 16.44
C PRO A 5 -2.11 -2.82 14.95
N ILE A 6 -2.14 -1.56 14.50
CA ILE A 6 -2.05 -1.23 13.07
C ILE A 6 -0.70 -1.62 12.46
N ASP A 7 0.36 -1.53 13.26
CA ASP A 7 1.72 -1.94 12.94
C ASP A 7 1.82 -3.45 12.70
N GLU A 8 1.12 -4.26 13.50
CA GLU A 8 1.02 -5.70 13.26
C GLU A 8 0.26 -6.01 11.97
N ALA A 9 -0.86 -5.32 11.70
CA ALA A 9 -1.64 -5.52 10.49
C ALA A 9 -0.85 -5.12 9.21
N ILE A 10 -0.04 -4.05 9.29
CA ILE A 10 0.89 -3.67 8.22
C ILE A 10 1.99 -4.73 8.06
N GLY A 11 2.54 -5.20 9.17
CA GLY A 11 3.56 -6.26 9.16
C GLY A 11 3.04 -7.54 8.51
N ASP A 12 1.81 -7.94 8.81
CA ASP A 12 1.19 -9.14 8.25
C ASP A 12 0.87 -8.98 6.76
N LEU A 13 0.46 -7.78 6.32
CA LEU A 13 0.34 -7.47 4.89
C LEU A 13 1.69 -7.64 4.18
N LEU A 14 2.76 -7.06 4.72
CA LEU A 14 4.09 -7.16 4.12
C LEU A 14 4.58 -8.60 4.06
N LYS A 15 4.30 -9.42 5.08
CA LYS A 15 4.61 -10.86 5.10
C LYS A 15 3.77 -11.67 4.13
N SER A 16 2.56 -11.21 3.77
CA SER A 16 1.69 -11.88 2.80
C SER A 16 2.20 -11.77 1.36
N LEU A 17 3.09 -10.81 1.09
CA LEU A 17 3.71 -10.65 -0.21
C LEU A 17 4.68 -11.79 -0.49
N ASN A 18 4.60 -12.37 -1.68
CA ASN A 18 5.65 -13.27 -2.13
C ASN A 18 6.93 -12.48 -2.47
N LYS A 19 8.05 -13.19 -2.61
CA LYS A 19 9.36 -12.59 -2.89
C LYS A 19 9.36 -11.65 -4.11
N GLY A 20 8.65 -12.02 -5.18
CA GLY A 20 8.57 -11.21 -6.39
C GLY A 20 7.78 -9.91 -6.17
N GLN A 21 6.63 -10.00 -5.50
CA GLN A 21 5.78 -8.85 -5.17
C GLN A 21 6.50 -7.88 -4.23
N TYR A 22 7.21 -8.40 -3.24
CA TYR A 22 8.02 -7.60 -2.32
C TYR A 22 9.14 -6.84 -3.06
N LEU A 23 9.89 -7.53 -3.93
CA LEU A 23 10.95 -6.91 -4.72
C LEU A 23 10.41 -5.82 -5.65
N LEU A 24 9.28 -6.06 -6.31
CA LEU A 24 8.62 -5.07 -7.16
C LEU A 24 8.23 -3.81 -6.37
N LEU A 25 7.68 -3.97 -5.17
CA LEU A 25 7.33 -2.86 -4.28
C LEU A 25 8.59 -2.06 -3.90
N CYS A 26 9.67 -2.73 -3.48
CA CYS A 26 10.94 -2.07 -3.16
C CYS A 26 11.52 -1.31 -4.36
N SER A 27 11.55 -1.93 -5.55
CA SER A 27 12.05 -1.29 -6.77
C SER A 27 11.22 -0.08 -7.16
N ALA A 28 9.89 -0.12 -7.02
CA ALA A 28 9.02 1.01 -7.30
C ALA A 28 9.30 2.19 -6.35
N ILE A 29 9.43 1.93 -5.04
CA ILE A 29 9.78 2.96 -4.05
C ILE A 29 11.14 3.60 -4.39
N GLN A 30 12.14 2.78 -4.72
CA GLN A 30 13.49 3.23 -5.07
C GLN A 30 13.51 4.08 -6.36
N GLN A 31 12.83 3.64 -7.41
CA GLN A 31 12.77 4.36 -8.69
C GLN A 31 12.11 5.74 -8.56
N LEU A 32 11.15 5.88 -7.64
CA LEU A 32 10.48 7.14 -7.36
C LEU A 32 11.27 8.04 -6.40
N GLY A 33 12.44 7.61 -5.92
CA GLY A 33 13.20 8.33 -4.88
C GLY A 33 12.40 8.53 -3.59
N GLY A 34 11.43 7.66 -3.35
CA GLY A 34 10.38 7.86 -2.36
C GLY A 34 10.57 7.05 -1.09
N GLU A 35 9.63 7.25 -0.17
CA GLU A 35 9.46 6.47 1.05
C GLU A 35 8.03 5.90 1.04
N LEU A 36 7.87 4.63 1.40
CA LEU A 36 6.54 4.06 1.59
C LEU A 36 5.96 4.57 2.91
N ARG A 37 4.96 5.43 2.82
CA ARG A 37 4.20 5.91 3.98
C ARG A 37 2.79 5.34 3.93
N ILE A 38 2.42 4.63 4.98
CA ILE A 38 1.07 4.09 5.14
C ILE A 38 0.36 4.96 6.17
N ASP A 39 -0.74 5.60 5.77
CA ASP A 39 -1.65 6.25 6.71
C ASP A 39 -2.51 5.17 7.40
N PRO A 40 -2.36 4.97 8.72
CA PRO A 40 -3.15 4.03 9.51
C PRO A 40 -4.66 4.11 9.25
N ALA A 41 -5.22 5.31 9.18
CA ALA A 41 -6.66 5.52 9.06
C ALA A 41 -7.17 5.20 7.64
N ALA A 42 -6.36 5.46 6.61
CA ALA A 42 -6.67 5.02 5.24
C ALA A 42 -6.55 3.49 5.10
N PHE A 43 -5.53 2.90 5.72
CA PHE A 43 -5.30 1.47 5.70
C PHE A 43 -6.43 0.68 6.36
N SER A 44 -6.86 1.08 7.57
CA SER A 44 -7.98 0.43 8.26
C SER A 44 -9.29 0.49 7.47
N ARG A 45 -9.55 1.59 6.76
CA ARG A 45 -10.73 1.71 5.88
C ARG A 45 -10.67 0.76 4.68
N MET A 46 -9.48 0.50 4.15
CA MET A 46 -9.29 -0.42 3.02
C MET A 46 -9.42 -1.89 3.41
N LEU A 47 -9.08 -2.26 4.65
CA LEU A 47 -9.23 -3.65 5.13
C LEU A 47 -10.69 -4.16 5.17
N VAL A 48 -11.66 -3.25 5.18
CA VAL A 48 -13.09 -3.56 5.17
C VAL A 48 -13.76 -3.28 3.82
N ALA A 49 -13.01 -2.81 2.82
CA ALA A 49 -13.53 -2.60 1.48
C ALA A 49 -13.60 -3.93 0.72
N GLU A 50 -14.76 -4.26 0.14
CA GLU A 50 -14.96 -5.53 -0.59
C GLU A 50 -14.09 -5.63 -1.86
N ASN A 51 -13.74 -4.51 -2.48
CA ASN A 51 -12.98 -4.46 -3.73
C ASN A 51 -12.07 -3.21 -3.81
N PRO A 52 -10.92 -3.19 -3.12
CA PRO A 52 -9.98 -2.09 -3.24
C PRO A 52 -9.47 -1.98 -4.68
N LYS A 53 -9.69 -0.83 -5.33
CA LYS A 53 -9.18 -0.56 -6.67
C LYS A 53 -7.91 0.29 -6.57
N MET A 54 -6.99 0.08 -7.49
CA MET A 54 -5.81 0.92 -7.62
C MET A 54 -6.02 1.91 -8.77
N SER A 55 -6.02 3.21 -8.47
CA SER A 55 -6.01 4.26 -9.49
C SER A 55 -4.58 4.76 -9.70
N VAL A 56 -4.17 4.85 -10.97
CA VAL A 56 -2.87 5.43 -11.38
C VAL A 56 -3.16 6.74 -12.11
N SER A 57 -2.67 7.85 -11.59
CA SER A 57 -2.72 9.14 -12.29
C SER A 57 -1.33 9.53 -12.75
N ALA A 58 -1.19 9.80 -14.04
CA ALA A 58 0.03 10.30 -14.68
C ALA A 58 -0.28 11.67 -15.30
N SER A 59 -0.53 12.67 -14.46
CA SER A 59 -0.72 14.06 -14.87
C SER A 59 0.59 14.82 -14.68
N ASP A 60 1.34 15.06 -15.77
CA ASP A 60 2.55 15.92 -15.92
C ASP A 60 3.48 16.04 -14.69
N GLY A 61 3.61 14.95 -13.91
CA GLY A 61 4.19 14.95 -12.58
C GLY A 61 4.40 13.52 -12.06
N PRO A 62 4.71 13.33 -10.78
CA PRO A 62 5.01 12.01 -10.23
C PRO A 62 3.81 11.06 -10.37
N ILE A 63 4.08 9.80 -10.73
CA ILE A 63 3.05 8.76 -10.77
C ILE A 63 2.55 8.54 -9.33
N VAL A 64 1.26 8.80 -9.10
CA VAL A 64 0.61 8.55 -7.81
C VAL A 64 -0.21 7.28 -7.89
N LEU A 65 0.15 6.30 -7.06
CA LEU A 65 -0.65 5.10 -6.81
C LEU A 65 -1.58 5.36 -5.61
N ARG A 66 -2.88 5.28 -5.81
CA ARG A 66 -3.87 5.45 -4.74
C ARG A 66 -4.83 4.26 -4.69
N LEU A 67 -5.06 3.75 -3.49
CA LEU A 67 -6.16 2.82 -3.23
C LEU A 67 -7.46 3.63 -3.14
N VAL A 68 -8.45 3.26 -3.96
CA VAL A 68 -9.79 3.85 -3.97
C VAL A 68 -10.80 2.76 -3.62
N GLY A 69 -11.74 3.13 -2.74
CA GLY A 69 -12.87 2.28 -2.31
C GLY A 69 -14.06 2.42 -3.24
#